data_AF-A0A2V7IC17-F1
#
_entry.id   AF-A0A2V7IC17-F1
#
_cell.length_a   1.000
_cell.length_b   1.000
_cell.length_c   1.000
_cell.angle_alpha   90.00
_cell.angle_beta   90.00
_cell.angle_gamma   90.00
#
_symmetry.space_group_name_H-M   'P 1'
#
loop_
_entity.id
_entity.type
_entity.pdbx_description
1 polymer ?
#
loop_
_entity_poly.entity_id
_entity_poly.type
_entity_poly.pdbx_seq_one_letter_code
_entity_poly.pdbx_strand_id
1 'polypeptide(L)'
;MLLLPSGMNEDWWVETDSAILQCLRERGAMSPTDLARQLGISPGESTAFVCLLVAQGKVNVRLVALSEEAPGPPVPAPSRNRSRRERSKQTALTPTSRPVGHRSPAALRG
;
A
#
# COMPACT_ATOMS: atom_id res chain seq x y z
N MET A 1 -3.57 -30.53 17.67
CA MET A 1 -4.43 -30.33 18.85
C MET A 1 -3.53 -30.35 20.07
N LEU A 2 -3.08 -29.20 20.54
CA LEU A 2 -2.20 -29.12 21.73
C LEU A 2 -3.10 -29.17 22.96
N LEU A 3 -3.05 -30.26 23.70
CA LEU A 3 -3.69 -30.40 25.01
C LEU A 3 -2.90 -29.55 26.01
N LEU A 4 -3.24 -28.27 26.12
CA LEU A 4 -2.81 -27.45 27.25
C LEU A 4 -3.72 -27.77 28.44
N PRO A 5 -3.20 -27.78 29.68
CA PRO A 5 -4.04 -27.94 30.86
C PRO A 5 -5.11 -26.84 30.85
N SER A 6 -6.36 -27.26 30.75
CA SER A 6 -7.52 -26.44 30.39
C SER A 6 -7.93 -25.38 31.42
N GLY A 7 -7.30 -25.36 32.60
CA GLY A 7 -7.54 -24.32 33.62
C GLY A 7 -6.66 -23.07 33.43
N MET A 8 -5.35 -23.24 33.29
CA MET A 8 -4.38 -22.14 33.24
C MET A 8 -4.55 -21.22 32.02
N ASN A 9 -5.00 -21.74 30.88
CA ASN A 9 -5.19 -20.91 29.68
C ASN A 9 -6.48 -20.10 29.76
N GLU A 10 -7.57 -20.69 30.23
CA GLU A 10 -8.86 -19.98 30.30
C GLU A 10 -8.79 -18.85 31.33
N ASP A 11 -8.18 -19.09 32.49
CA ASP A 11 -8.00 -18.08 33.54
C ASP A 11 -7.14 -16.90 33.04
N TRP A 12 -6.05 -17.20 32.35
CA TRP A 12 -5.17 -16.17 31.76
C TRP A 12 -5.86 -15.37 30.65
N TRP A 13 -6.71 -16.02 29.83
CA TRP A 13 -7.51 -15.33 28.82
C TRP A 13 -8.55 -14.39 29.45
N VAL A 14 -9.22 -14.85 30.51
CA VAL A 14 -10.20 -14.03 31.25
C VAL A 14 -9.53 -12.83 31.92
N GLU A 15 -8.35 -13.02 32.52
CA GLU A 15 -7.58 -11.94 33.13
C GLU A 15 -7.13 -10.92 32.07
N THR A 16 -6.60 -11.40 30.94
CA THR A 16 -6.16 -10.55 29.83
C THR A 16 -7.31 -9.71 29.25
N ASP A 17 -8.45 -10.35 28.96
CA ASP A 17 -9.67 -9.67 28.51
C ASP A 17 -10.11 -8.61 29.52
N SER A 18 -10.11 -8.96 30.80
CA SER A 18 -10.53 -8.07 31.89
C SER A 18 -9.62 -6.85 31.99
N ALA A 19 -8.30 -7.04 31.89
CA ALA A 19 -7.32 -5.96 31.91
C ALA A 19 -7.50 -4.99 30.73
N ILE A 20 -7.73 -5.52 29.52
CA ILE A 20 -8.03 -4.70 28.33
C ILE A 20 -9.30 -3.88 28.53
N LEU A 21 -10.40 -4.52 28.96
CA LEU A 21 -11.68 -3.85 29.17
C LEU A 21 -11.61 -2.80 30.28
N GLN A 22 -10.88 -3.08 31.35
CA GLN A 22 -10.65 -2.12 32.43
C GLN A 22 -9.86 -0.92 31.93
N CYS A 23 -8.76 -1.13 31.22
CA CYS A 23 -7.95 -0.06 30.65
C CYS A 23 -8.79 0.87 29.74
N LEU A 24 -9.63 0.29 28.87
CA LEU A 24 -10.52 1.06 28.00
C LEU A 24 -11.63 1.81 28.77
N ARG A 25 -12.15 1.26 29.87
CA ARG A 25 -13.13 1.94 30.73
C ARG A 25 -12.53 3.13 31.47
N GLU A 26 -11.32 2.97 31.98
CA GLU A 26 -10.66 4.01 32.80
C GLU A 26 -10.08 5.15 31.95
N ARG A 27 -9.56 4.83 30.76
CA ARG A 27 -8.79 5.77 29.93
C ARG A 27 -9.48 6.17 28.62
N GLY A 28 -10.53 5.45 28.24
CA GLY A 28 -11.26 5.67 26.99
C GLY A 28 -10.62 4.99 25.77
N ALA A 29 -11.09 5.39 24.58
CA ALA A 29 -10.61 4.85 23.32
C ALA A 29 -9.16 5.26 23.04
N MET A 30 -8.34 4.31 22.59
CA MET A 30 -6.91 4.53 22.31
C MET A 30 -6.41 3.60 21.19
N SER A 31 -5.19 3.84 20.72
CA SER A 31 -4.56 2.99 19.71
C SER A 31 -4.14 1.63 20.29
N PRO A 32 -4.04 0.55 19.49
CA PRO A 32 -3.51 -0.73 19.96
C PRO A 32 -2.08 -0.62 20.52
N THR A 33 -1.27 0.32 20.00
CA THR A 33 0.08 0.58 20.48
C THR A 33 0.08 1.20 21.88
N ASP A 34 -0.81 2.15 22.15
CA ASP A 34 -0.92 2.75 23.48
C ASP A 34 -1.49 1.74 24.48
N LEU A 35 -2.46 0.93 24.06
CA LEU A 35 -3.00 -0.16 24.87
C LEU A 35 -1.91 -1.18 25.25
N ALA A 36 -1.07 -1.57 24.29
CA ALA A 36 0.07 -2.45 24.53
C ALA A 36 1.02 -1.88 25.60
N ARG A 37 1.32 -0.57 25.54
CA ARG A 37 2.15 0.11 26.53
C ARG A 37 1.52 0.14 27.92
N GLN A 38 0.21 0.32 28.03
CA GLN A 38 -0.48 0.31 29.32
C GLN A 38 -0.49 -1.08 29.97
N LEU A 39 -0.59 -2.14 29.16
CA LEU A 39 -0.72 -3.51 29.63
C LEU A 39 0.62 -4.27 29.70
N GLY A 40 1.71 -3.69 29.19
CA GLY A 40 3.02 -4.35 29.17
C GLY A 40 3.11 -5.53 28.18
N ILE A 41 2.26 -5.55 27.16
CA ILE A 41 2.24 -6.58 26.10
C ILE A 41 2.80 -6.04 24.79
N SER A 42 3.05 -6.90 23.81
CA SER A 42 3.50 -6.43 22.49
C SER A 42 2.37 -5.76 21.70
N PRO A 43 2.69 -4.84 20.76
CA PRO A 43 1.70 -4.23 19.88
C PRO A 43 0.92 -5.26 19.03
N GLY A 44 1.58 -6.35 18.63
CA GLY A 44 0.94 -7.43 17.87
C GLY A 44 -0.10 -8.18 18.69
N GLU A 45 0.23 -8.52 19.94
CA GLU A 45 -0.69 -9.16 20.89
C GLU A 45 -1.90 -8.26 21.17
N SER A 46 -1.66 -6.99 21.50
CA SER A 46 -2.72 -6.00 21.71
C SER A 46 -3.67 -5.93 20.51
N THR A 47 -3.13 -5.88 19.29
CA THR A 47 -3.95 -5.86 18.06
C THR A 47 -4.78 -7.14 17.93
N ALA A 48 -4.17 -8.31 18.14
CA ALA A 48 -4.87 -9.59 18.04
C ALA A 48 -5.99 -9.72 19.08
N PHE A 49 -5.74 -9.34 20.34
CA PHE A 49 -6.72 -9.43 21.41
C PHE A 49 -7.89 -8.47 21.20
N VAL A 50 -7.62 -7.23 20.77
CA VAL A 50 -8.69 -6.29 20.43
C VAL A 50 -9.56 -6.86 19.30
N CYS A 51 -8.97 -7.40 18.23
CA CYS A 51 -9.73 -8.03 17.15
C CYS A 51 -10.62 -9.18 17.64
N LEU A 52 -10.12 -10.00 18.58
CA LEU A 52 -10.90 -11.08 19.18
C LEU A 52 -12.07 -10.54 20.01
N LEU A 53 -11.83 -9.52 20.84
CA LEU A 53 -12.85 -8.86 21.65
C LEU A 53 -13.92 -8.18 20.79
N VAL A 54 -13.54 -7.65 19.63
CA VAL A 54 -14.48 -7.11 18.63
C VAL A 54 -15.36 -8.23 18.08
N ALA A 55 -14.77 -9.35 17.68
CA ALA A 55 -15.51 -10.51 17.18
C ALA A 55 -16.50 -11.07 18.21
N GLN A 56 -16.17 -10.94 19.51
CA GLN A 56 -17.03 -11.31 20.64
C GLN A 56 -18.06 -10.22 21.01
N GLY A 57 -18.03 -9.05 20.38
CA GLY A 57 -18.94 -7.93 20.65
C GLY A 57 -18.66 -7.18 21.96
N LYS A 58 -17.50 -7.39 22.59
CA LYS A 58 -17.12 -6.76 23.87
C LYS A 58 -16.56 -5.35 23.68
N VAL A 59 -15.96 -5.06 22.54
CA VAL A 59 -15.44 -3.72 22.17
C VAL A 59 -15.85 -3.38 20.73
N ASN A 60 -15.82 -2.09 20.38
CA ASN A 60 -16.20 -1.61 19.06
C ASN A 60 -15.01 -0.94 18.36
N VAL A 61 -14.80 -1.27 17.08
CA VAL A 61 -13.89 -0.52 16.21
C VAL A 61 -14.61 0.74 15.73
N ARG A 62 -14.10 1.92 16.09
CA ARG A 62 -14.68 3.22 15.70
C ARG A 62 -13.97 3.87 14.51
N LEU A 63 -12.65 3.73 14.44
CA LEU A 63 -11.82 4.34 13.41
C LEU A 63 -10.78 3.34 12.91
N VAL A 64 -10.61 3.28 11.59
CA VAL A 64 -9.53 2.57 10.91
C VAL A 64 -8.96 3.54 9.88
N ALA A 65 -7.65 3.67 9.83
CA ALA A 65 -6.95 4.57 8.92
C ALA A 65 -5.87 3.81 8.16
N LEU A 66 -5.46 4.34 7.01
CA LEU A 66 -4.22 3.90 6.37
C LEU A 66 -3.05 4.29 7.29
N SER A 67 -2.07 3.40 7.41
CA SER A 67 -0.77 3.81 7.96
C SER A 67 -0.19 4.90 7.07
N GLU A 68 0.55 5.82 7.68
CA GLU A 68 1.30 6.80 6.90
C GLU A 68 2.27 6.05 5.99
N GLU A 69 2.00 6.10 4.68
CA GLU A 69 2.88 5.56 3.65
C GLU A 69 4.22 6.27 3.81
N ALA A 70 5.25 5.55 4.25
CA ALA A 70 6.61 6.07 4.16
C ALA A 70 6.82 6.48 2.69
N PRO A 71 7.29 7.70 2.38
CA PRO A 71 7.39 8.16 1.01
C PRO A 71 8.14 7.11 0.20
N GLY A 72 7.45 6.47 -0.74
CA GLY A 72 8.06 5.47 -1.61
C GLY A 72 9.33 6.05 -2.25
N PRO A 73 10.33 5.21 -2.58
CA PRO A 73 11.52 5.69 -3.27
C PRO A 73 11.09 6.52 -4.48
N PRO A 74 11.70 7.70 -4.73
CA PRO A 74 11.26 8.61 -5.77
C PRO A 74 11.18 7.84 -7.08
N VAL A 75 9.96 7.72 -7.62
CA VAL A 75 9.74 7.04 -8.90
C VAL A 75 10.65 7.74 -9.91
N PRO A 76 11.65 7.05 -10.49
CA PRO A 76 12.57 7.69 -11.41
C PRO A 76 11.75 8.25 -12.58
N ALA A 77 11.89 9.55 -12.82
CA ALA A 77 11.16 10.23 -13.89
C ALA A 77 11.27 9.43 -15.19
N PRO A 78 10.19 9.29 -15.98
CA PRO A 78 10.22 8.53 -17.21
C PRO A 78 11.34 9.05 -18.09
N SER A 79 12.29 8.16 -18.41
CA SER A 79 13.47 8.50 -19.21
C SER A 79 13.04 9.02 -20.58
N ARG A 80 13.14 10.35 -20.77
CA ARG A 80 12.97 11.05 -22.06
C ARG A 80 13.83 10.48 -23.20
N ASN A 81 14.79 9.59 -22.92
CA ASN A 81 15.74 9.06 -23.89
C ASN A 81 15.21 7.94 -24.81
N ARG A 82 14.07 7.27 -24.49
CA ARG A 82 13.52 6.27 -25.43
C ARG A 82 13.04 6.94 -26.73
N SER A 83 12.32 8.05 -26.62
CA SER A 83 11.72 8.75 -27.77
C SER A 83 12.75 9.33 -28.75
N ARG A 84 13.94 9.74 -28.27
CA ARG A 84 15.01 10.24 -29.16
C ARG A 84 15.69 9.11 -29.91
N ARG A 85 15.92 7.97 -29.25
CA ARG A 85 16.65 6.84 -29.83
C ARG A 85 15.82 6.11 -30.90
N GLU A 86 14.52 6.02 -30.72
CA GLU A 86 13.61 5.47 -31.75
C GLU A 86 13.56 6.39 -32.97
N ARG A 87 13.41 7.71 -32.77
CA ARG A 87 13.42 8.69 -33.87
C ARG A 87 14.73 8.61 -34.67
N SER A 88 15.89 8.56 -34.00
CA SER A 88 17.19 8.47 -34.68
C SER A 88 17.42 7.15 -35.42
N LYS A 89 16.76 6.05 -35.03
CA LYS A 89 16.85 4.78 -35.75
C LYS A 89 15.95 4.76 -36.98
N GLN A 90 14.79 5.44 -36.94
CA GLN A 90 13.86 5.51 -38.07
C GLN A 90 14.43 6.33 -39.25
N THR A 91 15.16 7.41 -38.97
CA THR A 91 15.70 8.31 -40.02
C THR A 91 16.90 7.72 -40.77
N ALA A 92 17.48 6.61 -40.30
CA ALA A 92 18.68 6.02 -40.90
C ALA A 92 18.39 4.97 -42.00
N LEU A 93 17.11 4.66 -42.29
CA LEU A 93 16.73 3.55 -43.18
C LEU A 93 15.84 3.94 -44.38
N THR A 94 15.82 5.19 -44.82
CA THR A 94 15.16 5.55 -46.09
C THR A 94 16.19 5.93 -47.17
N PRO A 95 16.31 5.13 -48.25
CA PRO A 95 17.35 5.29 -49.27
C PRO A 95 17.10 6.49 -50.20
N THR A 96 18.20 7.09 -50.64
CA THR A 96 18.25 8.09 -51.71
C THR A 96 17.79 7.50 -53.04
N SER A 97 16.55 7.77 -53.45
CA SER A 97 16.14 7.64 -54.85
C SER A 97 16.16 9.01 -55.53
N ARG A 98 17.11 9.19 -56.45
CA ARG A 98 17.21 10.33 -57.38
C ARG A 98 15.90 10.48 -58.17
N PRO A 99 15.31 11.68 -58.27
CA PRO A 99 14.30 11.93 -59.28
C PRO A 99 14.98 12.09 -60.65
N VAL A 100 14.70 11.15 -61.55
CA VAL A 100 14.95 11.27 -63.00
C VAL A 100 13.95 12.30 -63.54
N GLY A 101 14.47 13.32 -64.23
CA GLY A 101 13.66 14.37 -64.83
C GLY A 101 12.77 13.87 -65.94
N HIS A 102 11.60 14.50 -66.08
CA HIS A 102 10.85 14.49 -67.33
C HIS A 102 10.27 15.88 -67.60
N ARG A 103 10.40 16.26 -68.87
CA ARG A 103 10.21 17.60 -69.44
C ARG A 103 8.78 18.14 -69.32
N SER A 104 8.68 19.47 -69.29
CA SER A 104 7.49 20.26 -69.65
C SER A 104 6.96 19.90 -71.05
N PRO A 105 5.67 20.19 -71.30
CA PRO A 105 5.31 21.38 -72.07
C PRO A 105 4.20 22.18 -71.37
N ALA A 106 4.29 23.51 -71.27
CA ALA A 106 3.79 24.48 -72.24
C ALA A 106 2.37 24.17 -72.74
N ALA A 107 1.38 25.00 -72.42
CA ALA A 107 0.89 26.04 -73.34
C ALA A 107 -0.57 26.52 -73.05
N LEU A 108 -0.80 27.78 -73.41
CA LEU A 108 -2.06 28.53 -73.67
C LEU A 108 -2.99 28.84 -72.47
N ARG A 109 -3.03 30.09 -71.99
CA ARG A 109 -3.76 31.28 -72.52
C ARG A 109 -5.29 31.11 -72.57
N GLY A 110 -5.96 31.98 -71.82
CA GLY A 110 -7.38 32.32 -71.85
C GLY A 110 -7.62 33.41 -70.84
#